data_AF-A0A3M0FVI2-F1
#
_entry.id   AF-A0A3M0FVI2-F1
#
_cell.length_a   1.000
_cell.length_b   1.000
_cell.length_c   1.000
_cell.angle_alpha   90.00
_cell.angle_beta   90.00
_cell.angle_gamma   90.00
#
_symmetry.space_group_name_H-M   'P 1'
#
loop_
_entity.id
_entity.type
_entity.pdbx_description
1 polymer ?
#
loop_
_entity_poly.entity_id
_entity_poly.type
_entity_poly.pdbx_seq_one_letter_code
_entity_poly.pdbx_strand_id
1 'polypeptide(L)'
;MKKTLLIIFGLSVLASHGQIIWTGPDVTFEKENFADWTLAQNQDRMTDNVWITRADRFGIFNIAQEEEYDTTDFLSPIDTEWAFGNTSEIETLTFLPWDDAVDMPPQAVGQEMVVHLITDDIYVDITFTSWSSGNGQGGTSGGGLSYVRSSDQNLSISEETLHAVVVYPNPTENFITIDQSTLDASTYEIFSVLGQKVGQGNLSYSRDVVNVERLSAGIYVLKLNNGKNIRFIKQ
;
A
#
# COMPACT_ATOMS: atom_id res chain seq x y z
N MET A 1 -39.93 -20.35 -32.79
CA MET A 1 -38.92 -21.21 -32.13
C MET A 1 -38.32 -20.43 -30.97
N LYS A 2 -38.71 -20.75 -29.72
CA LYS A 2 -38.12 -20.14 -28.52
C LYS A 2 -36.79 -20.85 -28.24
N LYS A 3 -35.67 -20.12 -28.23
CA LYS A 3 -34.37 -20.63 -27.80
C LYS A 3 -34.32 -20.55 -26.28
N THR A 4 -34.31 -21.70 -25.62
CA THR A 4 -34.07 -21.82 -24.18
C THR A 4 -32.56 -21.69 -23.94
N LEU A 5 -32.15 -20.64 -23.23
CA LEU A 5 -30.78 -20.44 -22.76
C LEU A 5 -30.59 -21.27 -21.47
N LEU A 6 -29.62 -22.18 -21.48
CA LEU A 6 -29.28 -23.02 -20.34
C LEU A 6 -28.16 -22.32 -19.55
N ILE A 7 -28.47 -21.81 -18.36
CA ILE A 7 -27.46 -21.28 -17.44
C ILE A 7 -26.98 -22.44 -16.57
N ILE A 8 -25.71 -22.81 -16.73
CA ILE A 8 -25.05 -23.82 -15.93
C ILE A 8 -24.41 -23.11 -14.74
N PHE A 9 -24.97 -23.29 -13.54
CA PHE A 9 -24.28 -22.92 -12.30
C PHE A 9 -23.23 -24.00 -11.98
N GLY A 10 -21.97 -23.69 -12.24
CA GLY A 10 -20.85 -24.47 -11.71
C GLY A 10 -20.78 -24.26 -10.20
N LEU A 11 -20.90 -25.35 -9.43
CA LEU A 11 -20.72 -25.33 -7.99
C LEU A 11 -19.21 -25.17 -7.70
N SER A 12 -18.74 -23.93 -7.54
CA SER A 12 -17.39 -23.66 -7.07
C SER A 12 -17.32 -23.88 -5.56
N VAL A 13 -16.37 -24.70 -5.12
CA VAL A 13 -16.01 -24.83 -3.71
C VAL A 13 -15.44 -23.47 -3.28
N LEU A 14 -16.21 -22.67 -2.55
CA LEU A 14 -15.70 -21.45 -1.93
C LEU A 14 -14.80 -21.84 -0.76
N ALA A 15 -13.50 -21.73 -0.98
CA ALA A 15 -12.60 -21.46 0.13
C ALA A 15 -13.05 -20.12 0.72
N SER A 16 -13.46 -20.13 1.99
CA SER A 16 -13.68 -18.92 2.78
C SER A 16 -12.33 -18.24 2.96
N HIS A 17 -11.96 -17.40 2.00
CA HIS A 17 -11.04 -16.31 2.28
C HIS A 17 -11.85 -15.32 3.12
N GLY A 18 -11.35 -14.97 4.30
CA GLY A 18 -11.96 -13.93 5.09
C GLY A 18 -11.82 -12.64 4.30
N GLN A 19 -12.94 -11.96 4.05
CA GLN A 19 -12.99 -10.63 3.46
C GLN A 19 -11.88 -9.73 4.00
N ILE A 20 -11.06 -9.15 3.12
CA ILE A 20 -9.96 -8.28 3.52
C ILE A 20 -10.43 -6.84 3.45
N ILE A 21 -10.44 -6.13 4.58
CA ILE A 21 -10.72 -4.70 4.63
C ILE A 21 -9.42 -3.96 4.91
N TRP A 22 -9.09 -2.98 4.08
CA TRP A 22 -8.02 -2.03 4.34
C TRP A 22 -8.51 -0.96 5.30
N THR A 23 -8.07 -1.03 6.55
CA THR A 23 -8.27 -0.08 7.64
C THR A 23 -7.02 0.77 7.97
N GLY A 24 -6.09 0.93 7.03
CA GLY A 24 -4.72 1.41 7.29
C GLY A 24 -4.67 2.93 7.23
N PRO A 25 -3.51 3.56 7.42
CA PRO A 25 -3.38 4.99 7.23
C PRO A 25 -3.86 5.41 5.84
N ASP A 26 -4.43 6.60 5.80
CA ASP A 26 -4.90 7.19 4.57
C ASP A 26 -3.74 7.45 3.60
N VAL A 27 -3.95 7.12 2.34
CA VAL A 27 -3.08 7.45 1.21
C VAL A 27 -3.79 8.49 0.36
N THR A 28 -3.09 9.59 0.08
CA THR A 28 -3.55 10.62 -0.86
C THR A 28 -2.96 10.34 -2.23
N PHE A 29 -3.82 10.25 -3.24
CA PHE A 29 -3.43 10.23 -4.63
C PHE A 29 -3.85 11.52 -5.32
N GLU A 30 -2.95 12.09 -6.11
CA GLU A 30 -3.21 13.28 -6.90
C GLU A 30 -2.54 13.14 -8.26
N LYS A 31 -3.30 13.48 -9.30
CA LYS A 31 -2.80 13.61 -10.66
C LYS A 31 -3.26 14.95 -11.22
N GLU A 32 -2.29 15.71 -11.69
CA GLU A 32 -2.53 17.01 -12.32
C GLU A 32 -3.20 16.91 -13.70
N ASN A 33 -3.82 18.00 -14.11
CA ASN A 33 -4.35 18.14 -15.46
C ASN A 33 -3.26 18.01 -16.52
N PHE A 34 -3.51 17.22 -17.56
CA PHE A 34 -2.61 16.92 -18.69
C PHE A 34 -1.30 16.24 -18.29
N ALA A 35 -1.18 15.75 -17.05
CA ALA A 35 -0.07 14.92 -16.64
C ALA A 35 -0.14 13.57 -17.38
N ASP A 36 1.01 13.07 -17.84
CA ASP A 36 1.14 11.81 -18.57
C ASP A 36 0.75 10.63 -17.68
N TRP A 37 -0.43 10.04 -17.92
CA TRP A 37 -0.98 8.94 -17.13
C TRP A 37 -0.19 7.64 -17.26
N THR A 38 0.70 7.52 -18.25
CA THR A 38 1.55 6.32 -18.44
C THR A 38 2.76 6.29 -17.50
N LEU A 39 3.08 7.41 -16.84
CA LEU A 39 4.12 7.48 -15.83
C LEU A 39 3.63 6.96 -14.48
N ALA A 40 4.45 6.15 -13.81
CA ALA A 40 4.12 5.51 -12.53
C ALA A 40 3.64 6.49 -11.44
N GLN A 41 4.20 7.72 -11.41
CA GLN A 41 3.81 8.76 -10.45
C GLN A 41 2.37 9.26 -10.61
N ASN A 42 1.76 9.03 -11.77
CA ASN A 42 0.39 9.42 -12.10
C ASN A 42 -0.56 8.22 -12.07
N GLN A 43 -0.20 7.15 -11.35
CA GLN A 43 -0.95 5.91 -11.21
C GLN A 43 -0.99 5.53 -9.73
N ASP A 44 -2.17 5.24 -9.20
CA ASP A 44 -2.29 4.66 -7.86
C ASP A 44 -2.27 3.14 -7.95
N ARG A 45 -1.12 2.55 -7.63
CA ARG A 45 -0.88 1.11 -7.74
C ARG A 45 -1.25 0.42 -6.43
N MET A 46 -2.54 0.11 -6.26
CA MET A 46 -3.08 -0.47 -5.03
C MET A 46 -2.59 -1.91 -4.84
N THR A 47 -2.67 -2.73 -5.88
CA THR A 47 -2.17 -4.12 -5.90
C THR A 47 -1.43 -4.39 -7.21
N ASP A 48 -0.92 -5.62 -7.40
CA ASP A 48 -0.37 -6.05 -8.69
C ASP A 48 -1.44 -6.06 -9.80
N ASN A 49 -2.74 -6.13 -9.44
CA ASN A 49 -3.86 -6.23 -10.37
C ASN A 49 -4.59 -4.90 -10.62
N VAL A 50 -4.56 -3.95 -9.68
CA VAL A 50 -5.35 -2.70 -9.77
C VAL A 50 -4.49 -1.45 -9.64
N TRP A 51 -4.27 -0.76 -10.77
CA TRP A 51 -3.57 0.52 -10.88
C TRP A 51 -4.50 1.60 -11.43
N ILE A 52 -5.02 2.47 -10.56
CA ILE A 52 -6.00 3.48 -10.97
C ILE A 52 -5.31 4.71 -11.56
N THR A 53 -5.75 5.13 -12.74
CA THR A 53 -5.38 6.42 -13.34
C THR A 53 -6.51 6.97 -14.20
N ARG A 54 -6.27 8.10 -14.86
CA ARG A 54 -7.20 8.78 -15.75
C ARG A 54 -6.47 9.50 -16.88
N ALA A 55 -6.95 9.31 -18.11
CA ALA A 55 -6.48 10.05 -19.28
C ALA A 55 -7.13 11.44 -19.35
N ASP A 56 -6.85 12.22 -20.39
CA ASP A 56 -7.37 13.60 -20.51
C ASP A 56 -8.90 13.69 -20.74
N ARG A 57 -9.56 12.55 -20.98
CA ARG A 57 -10.99 12.41 -21.28
C ARG A 57 -11.57 11.22 -20.51
N PHE A 58 -12.91 11.24 -20.36
CA PHE A 58 -13.71 10.15 -19.77
C PHE A 58 -13.35 9.83 -18.30
N GLY A 59 -13.68 8.62 -17.85
CA GLY A 59 -13.57 8.16 -16.46
C GLY A 59 -12.19 7.59 -16.11
N ILE A 60 -12.08 7.08 -14.88
CA ILE A 60 -10.90 6.35 -14.39
C ILE A 60 -10.85 4.95 -14.99
N PHE A 61 -9.66 4.40 -15.15
CA PHE A 61 -9.45 3.02 -15.62
C PHE A 61 -8.26 2.38 -14.89
N ASN A 62 -8.19 1.06 -14.96
CA ASN A 62 -7.17 0.23 -14.36
C ASN A 62 -6.04 -0.03 -15.36
N ILE A 63 -5.00 0.81 -15.35
CA ILE A 63 -3.90 0.72 -16.33
C ILE A 63 -3.03 -0.54 -16.18
N ALA A 64 -3.19 -1.33 -15.12
CA ALA A 64 -2.55 -2.64 -15.03
C ALA A 64 -3.11 -3.61 -16.07
N GLN A 65 -4.35 -3.41 -16.51
CA GLN A 65 -5.09 -4.34 -17.39
C GLN A 65 -5.71 -3.66 -18.62
N GLU A 66 -5.81 -2.32 -18.61
CA GLU A 66 -6.46 -1.51 -19.63
C GLU A 66 -5.49 -0.48 -20.24
N GLU A 67 -5.63 -0.19 -21.53
CA GLU A 67 -4.83 0.88 -22.19
C GLU A 67 -5.49 2.27 -22.04
N GLU A 68 -6.82 2.31 -21.96
CA GLU A 68 -7.64 3.51 -21.81
C GLU A 68 -9.00 3.16 -21.21
N TYR A 69 -9.83 4.18 -20.92
CA TYR A 69 -11.20 4.01 -20.47
C TYR A 69 -12.07 3.34 -21.55
N ASP A 70 -12.76 2.27 -21.19
CA ASP A 70 -13.71 1.60 -22.06
C ASP A 70 -14.97 2.45 -22.27
N THR A 71 -15.09 3.00 -23.47
CA THR A 71 -16.25 3.79 -23.90
C THR A 71 -17.30 2.97 -24.66
N THR A 72 -17.10 1.65 -24.77
CA THR A 72 -18.01 0.73 -25.46
C THR A 72 -18.96 0.08 -24.48
N ASP A 73 -18.42 -0.63 -23.49
CA ASP A 73 -19.21 -1.39 -22.51
C ASP A 73 -19.24 -0.71 -21.12
N PHE A 74 -18.42 0.33 -20.91
CA PHE A 74 -18.37 1.14 -19.68
C PHE A 74 -18.02 0.32 -18.43
N LEU A 75 -17.15 -0.69 -18.59
CA LEU A 75 -16.74 -1.61 -17.52
C LEU A 75 -15.43 -1.19 -16.81
N SER A 76 -14.81 -0.08 -17.22
CA SER A 76 -13.65 0.47 -16.52
C SER A 76 -14.02 1.06 -15.15
N PRO A 77 -13.14 0.95 -14.13
CA PRO A 77 -11.90 0.19 -14.11
C PRO A 77 -12.13 -1.33 -14.01
N ILE A 78 -11.45 -2.11 -14.84
CA ILE A 78 -11.48 -3.58 -14.75
C ILE A 78 -10.97 -4.05 -13.39
N ASP A 79 -11.51 -5.17 -12.90
CA ASP A 79 -11.17 -5.80 -11.61
C ASP A 79 -11.57 -4.94 -10.40
N THR A 80 -12.53 -4.04 -10.59
CA THR A 80 -13.10 -3.22 -9.52
C THR A 80 -14.63 -3.16 -9.59
N GLU A 81 -15.26 -3.03 -8.43
CA GLU A 81 -16.66 -2.63 -8.30
C GLU A 81 -16.80 -1.65 -7.14
N TRP A 82 -17.80 -0.77 -7.21
CA TRP A 82 -17.89 0.45 -6.41
C TRP A 82 -19.27 0.59 -5.78
N ALA A 83 -19.32 1.14 -4.56
CA ALA A 83 -20.55 1.48 -3.87
C ALA A 83 -20.39 2.80 -3.09
N PHE A 84 -21.45 3.59 -2.95
CA PHE A 84 -21.50 4.68 -1.98
C PHE A 84 -21.70 4.13 -0.56
N GLY A 85 -21.01 4.71 0.42
CA GLY A 85 -20.98 4.26 1.81
C GLY A 85 -19.55 4.03 2.30
N ASN A 86 -19.40 3.29 3.40
CA ASN A 86 -18.09 2.94 3.96
C ASN A 86 -18.04 1.47 4.40
N THR A 87 -16.84 0.96 4.65
CA THR A 87 -16.58 -0.45 4.97
C THR A 87 -17.25 -0.94 6.27
N SER A 88 -17.72 -0.04 7.15
CA SER A 88 -18.48 -0.45 8.33
C SER A 88 -19.90 -0.93 8.01
N GLU A 89 -20.41 -0.63 6.81
CA GLU A 89 -21.75 -0.98 6.33
C GLU A 89 -21.72 -2.01 5.19
N ILE A 90 -20.55 -2.62 4.95
CA ILE A 90 -20.22 -3.38 3.74
C ILE A 90 -21.19 -4.51 3.38
N GLU A 91 -21.77 -5.17 4.38
CA GLU A 91 -22.76 -6.25 4.20
C GLU A 91 -24.06 -5.77 3.53
N THR A 92 -24.30 -4.45 3.52
CA THR A 92 -25.51 -3.84 2.98
C THR A 92 -25.28 -3.07 1.69
N LEU A 93 -24.02 -2.86 1.31
CA LEU A 93 -23.66 -2.10 0.12
C LEU A 93 -23.99 -2.90 -1.15
N THR A 94 -24.41 -2.19 -2.19
CA THR A 94 -24.60 -2.76 -3.53
C THR A 94 -23.48 -2.26 -4.41
N PHE A 95 -22.58 -3.16 -4.79
CA PHE A 95 -21.46 -2.86 -5.66
C PHE A 95 -21.86 -2.94 -7.14
N LEU A 96 -21.38 -1.99 -7.93
CA LEU A 96 -21.63 -1.85 -9.36
C LEU A 96 -20.33 -1.45 -10.08
N PRO A 97 -20.22 -1.64 -11.41
CA PRO A 97 -19.16 -1.01 -12.20
C PRO A 97 -19.13 0.51 -11.96
N TRP A 98 -17.96 1.14 -12.07
CA TRP A 98 -17.76 2.56 -11.73
C TRP A 98 -18.76 3.51 -12.42
N ASP A 99 -18.98 3.32 -13.72
CA ASP A 99 -19.88 4.18 -14.51
C ASP A 99 -21.32 4.10 -13.96
N ASP A 100 -21.81 2.88 -13.70
CA ASP A 100 -23.14 2.64 -13.13
C ASP A 100 -23.26 3.12 -11.66
N ALA A 101 -22.20 2.94 -10.87
CA ALA A 101 -22.17 3.31 -9.46
C ALA A 101 -22.26 4.83 -9.28
N VAL A 102 -21.56 5.58 -10.13
CA VAL A 102 -21.37 7.03 -9.95
C VAL A 102 -22.25 7.86 -10.87
N ASP A 103 -22.65 7.35 -12.05
CA ASP A 103 -23.43 8.00 -13.12
C ASP A 103 -22.76 9.27 -13.70
N MET A 104 -22.45 10.25 -12.85
CA MET A 104 -21.72 11.46 -13.18
C MET A 104 -20.51 11.63 -12.24
N PRO A 105 -19.28 11.30 -12.67
CA PRO A 105 -18.08 11.28 -11.80
C PRO A 105 -17.86 12.49 -10.89
N PRO A 106 -18.09 13.75 -11.32
CA PRO A 106 -18.05 14.91 -10.42
C PRO A 106 -18.97 14.84 -9.19
N GLN A 107 -20.01 13.99 -9.18
CA GLN A 107 -20.92 13.82 -8.04
C GLN A 107 -20.34 12.93 -6.94
N ALA A 108 -19.37 12.07 -7.25
CA ALA A 108 -18.69 11.28 -6.22
C ALA A 108 -17.74 12.13 -5.34
N VAL A 109 -17.39 13.34 -5.78
CA VAL A 109 -16.49 14.22 -5.02
C VAL A 109 -17.11 14.58 -3.67
N GLY A 110 -16.38 14.29 -2.60
CA GLY A 110 -16.77 14.53 -1.22
C GLY A 110 -17.73 13.49 -0.63
N GLN A 111 -18.06 12.43 -1.36
CA GLN A 111 -18.87 11.32 -0.85
C GLN A 111 -17.99 10.14 -0.44
N GLU A 112 -18.36 9.48 0.65
CA GLU A 112 -17.74 8.21 1.04
C GLU A 112 -18.14 7.12 0.05
N MET A 113 -17.14 6.38 -0.42
CA MET A 113 -17.32 5.22 -1.27
C MET A 113 -16.45 4.06 -0.78
N VAL A 114 -16.82 2.87 -1.21
CA VAL A 114 -15.99 1.67 -1.08
C VAL A 114 -15.69 1.16 -2.48
N VAL A 115 -14.42 0.89 -2.76
CA VAL A 115 -14.01 0.08 -3.91
C VAL A 115 -13.66 -1.33 -3.43
N HIS A 116 -14.21 -2.32 -4.12
CA HIS A 116 -13.83 -3.72 -3.98
C HIS A 116 -12.91 -4.11 -5.13
N LEU A 117 -11.70 -4.53 -4.80
CA LEU A 117 -10.71 -5.08 -5.73
C LEU A 117 -10.99 -6.57 -5.89
N ILE A 118 -11.60 -6.96 -7.00
CA ILE A 118 -12.32 -8.24 -7.13
C ILE A 118 -11.39 -9.44 -7.02
N THR A 119 -10.27 -9.44 -7.75
CA THR A 119 -9.33 -10.57 -7.75
C THR A 119 -8.64 -10.74 -6.39
N ASP A 120 -8.31 -9.64 -5.73
CA ASP A 120 -7.62 -9.65 -4.44
C ASP A 120 -8.59 -9.82 -3.24
N ASP A 121 -9.91 -9.70 -3.44
CA ASP A 121 -10.97 -9.71 -2.42
C ASP A 121 -10.70 -8.69 -1.29
N ILE A 122 -10.32 -7.47 -1.70
CA ILE A 122 -9.94 -6.35 -0.83
C ILE A 122 -10.95 -5.22 -0.95
N TYR A 123 -11.40 -4.69 0.18
CA TYR A 123 -12.31 -3.55 0.25
C TYR A 123 -11.59 -2.33 0.83
N VAL A 124 -11.72 -1.20 0.16
CA VAL A 124 -10.98 0.03 0.45
C VAL A 124 -11.96 1.19 0.55
N ASP A 125 -11.94 1.90 1.68
CA ASP A 125 -12.65 3.17 1.82
C ASP A 125 -11.94 4.23 0.97
N ILE A 126 -12.69 4.98 0.18
CA ILE A 126 -12.17 5.98 -0.76
C ILE A 126 -13.10 7.19 -0.84
N THR A 127 -12.53 8.38 -0.87
CA THR A 127 -13.25 9.65 -1.04
C THR A 127 -12.54 10.51 -2.07
N PHE A 128 -13.20 10.77 -3.20
CA PHE A 128 -12.68 11.71 -4.20
C PHE A 128 -12.71 13.13 -3.65
N THR A 129 -11.58 13.83 -3.69
CA THR A 129 -11.43 15.20 -3.17
C THR A 129 -11.41 16.23 -4.29
N SER A 130 -11.03 15.83 -5.50
CA SER A 130 -11.19 16.65 -6.69
C SER A 130 -11.44 15.81 -7.94
N TRP A 131 -12.15 16.40 -8.88
CA TRP A 131 -12.36 15.83 -10.20
C TRP A 131 -12.38 16.95 -11.24
N SER A 132 -11.41 16.96 -12.13
CA SER A 132 -11.39 17.95 -13.23
C SER A 132 -12.49 17.62 -14.23
N SER A 133 -13.35 18.60 -14.48
CA SER A 133 -14.43 18.55 -15.45
C SER A 133 -14.15 19.51 -16.61
N GLY A 134 -14.44 19.07 -17.83
CA GLY A 134 -14.35 19.92 -19.02
C GLY A 134 -15.60 20.79 -19.16
N ASN A 135 -15.52 21.88 -19.94
CA ASN A 135 -16.61 22.85 -20.12
C ASN A 135 -17.81 22.32 -20.97
N GLY A 136 -18.06 21.01 -20.99
CA GLY A 136 -19.25 20.42 -21.60
C GLY A 136 -19.46 20.78 -23.06
N GLN A 137 -18.55 20.37 -23.95
CA GLN A 137 -18.72 20.27 -25.43
C GLN A 137 -17.36 19.90 -26.05
N GLY A 138 -17.01 18.61 -26.06
CA GLY A 138 -15.84 18.09 -26.80
C GLY A 138 -14.45 18.57 -26.32
N GLY A 139 -14.38 19.37 -25.26
CA GLY A 139 -13.13 19.82 -24.65
C GLY A 139 -12.53 18.77 -23.71
N THR A 140 -11.20 18.66 -23.70
CA THR A 140 -10.44 17.84 -22.75
C THR A 140 -10.64 18.38 -21.33
N SER A 141 -10.97 17.51 -20.38
CA SER A 141 -11.08 17.85 -18.96
C SER A 141 -9.71 17.97 -18.27
N GLY A 142 -8.62 17.67 -18.97
CA GLY A 142 -7.27 17.57 -18.41
C GLY A 142 -7.06 16.30 -17.58
N GLY A 143 -8.12 15.60 -17.21
CA GLY A 143 -8.01 14.30 -16.54
C GLY A 143 -7.43 14.38 -15.13
N GLY A 144 -7.32 15.58 -14.56
CA GLY A 144 -6.87 15.75 -13.19
C GLY A 144 -7.89 15.20 -12.20
N LEU A 145 -7.41 14.57 -11.14
CA LEU A 145 -8.22 14.03 -10.05
C LEU A 145 -7.37 13.91 -8.79
N SER A 146 -8.03 13.91 -7.65
CA SER A 146 -7.43 13.48 -6.40
C SER A 146 -8.45 12.79 -5.51
N TYR A 147 -7.96 11.89 -4.67
CA TYR A 147 -8.76 11.18 -3.67
C TYR A 147 -7.88 10.79 -2.48
N VAL A 148 -8.56 10.52 -1.38
CA VAL A 148 -7.97 9.89 -0.20
C VAL A 148 -8.58 8.51 -0.07
N ARG A 149 -7.77 7.50 0.23
CA ARG A 149 -8.24 6.14 0.46
C ARG A 149 -7.52 5.48 1.62
N SER A 150 -8.13 4.47 2.22
CA SER A 150 -7.44 3.60 3.16
C SER A 150 -6.37 2.74 2.45
N SER A 151 -5.46 2.19 3.23
CA SER A 151 -4.37 1.32 2.73
C SER A 151 -4.28 0.02 3.52
N ASP A 152 -3.45 -0.91 3.02
CA ASP A 152 -3.16 -2.16 3.73
C ASP A 152 -2.55 -1.87 5.11
N GLN A 153 -3.01 -2.61 6.13
CA GLN A 153 -2.55 -2.51 7.52
C GLN A 153 -1.09 -2.85 7.65
N ASN A 154 -0.62 -3.72 6.76
CA ASN A 154 0.74 -4.20 6.74
C ASN A 154 1.63 -3.31 5.86
N LEU A 155 1.05 -2.48 4.99
CA LEU A 155 1.73 -1.40 4.27
C LEU A 155 1.71 -0.09 5.06
N SER A 156 1.02 -0.05 6.22
CA SER A 156 1.23 0.92 7.29
C SER A 156 2.62 0.75 7.95
N ILE A 157 3.66 0.79 7.14
CA ILE A 157 4.81 1.60 7.51
C ILE A 157 4.42 3.01 7.09
N SER A 158 3.48 3.62 7.84
CA SER A 158 3.48 5.08 8.00
C SER A 158 4.93 5.48 8.17
N GLU A 159 5.42 6.53 7.52
CA GLU A 159 6.79 7.05 7.60
C GLU A 159 7.45 6.94 9.00
N GLU A 160 7.79 5.73 9.43
CA GLU A 160 8.94 5.41 10.21
C GLU A 160 10.00 5.80 9.22
N THR A 161 10.44 7.06 9.33
CA THR A 161 11.74 7.47 8.86
C THR A 161 12.61 6.28 9.22
N LEU A 162 13.03 5.49 8.22
CA LEU A 162 13.71 4.22 8.45
C LEU A 162 14.81 4.56 9.45
N HIS A 163 14.58 4.25 10.73
CA HIS A 163 15.56 4.45 11.78
C HIS A 163 16.52 3.29 11.54
N ALA A 164 17.30 3.46 10.46
CA ALA A 164 18.17 2.46 9.90
C ALA A 164 19.32 2.40 10.89
N VAL A 165 19.15 1.54 11.88
CA VAL A 165 20.26 1.18 12.74
C VAL A 165 21.14 0.25 11.93
N VAL A 166 22.31 0.74 11.54
CA VAL A 166 23.29 -0.01 10.76
C VAL A 166 24.43 -0.43 11.69
N VAL A 167 24.86 -1.68 11.59
CA VAL A 167 25.98 -2.22 12.35
C VAL A 167 27.12 -2.58 11.40
N TYR A 168 28.28 -1.94 11.56
CA TYR A 168 29.45 -2.16 10.70
C TYR A 168 30.79 -2.07 11.46
N PRO A 169 31.85 -2.75 11.01
CA PRO A 169 31.84 -3.73 9.92
C PRO A 169 31.08 -4.99 10.34
N ASN A 170 30.45 -5.65 9.37
CA ASN A 170 29.88 -6.98 9.54
C ASN A 170 30.26 -7.79 8.29
N PRO A 171 31.13 -8.81 8.38
CA PRO A 171 31.78 -9.35 9.58
C PRO A 171 32.74 -8.38 10.31
N THR A 172 33.07 -8.68 11.58
CA THR A 172 33.98 -7.88 12.42
C THR A 172 35.02 -8.73 13.16
N GLU A 173 36.15 -8.10 13.48
CA GLU A 173 37.22 -8.65 14.31
C GLU A 173 37.20 -8.04 15.74
N ASN A 174 37.28 -6.72 15.88
CA ASN A 174 37.55 -6.11 17.20
C ASN A 174 36.42 -5.23 17.71
N PHE A 175 35.65 -4.61 16.81
CA PHE A 175 34.64 -3.63 17.16
C PHE A 175 33.50 -3.59 16.15
N ILE A 176 32.32 -3.20 16.60
CA ILE A 176 31.22 -2.78 15.73
C ILE A 176 30.91 -1.32 16.03
N THR A 177 30.52 -0.58 14.99
CA THR A 177 29.87 0.71 15.08
C THR A 177 28.38 0.48 14.97
N ILE A 178 27.63 1.01 15.94
CA ILE A 178 26.18 1.10 15.91
C ILE A 178 25.87 2.51 15.43
N ASP A 179 25.35 2.62 14.21
CA ASP A 179 24.97 3.86 13.57
C ASP A 179 23.44 3.96 13.57
N GLN A 180 22.92 4.81 14.42
CA GLN A 180 21.50 5.13 14.55
C GLN A 180 21.32 6.59 14.11
N SER A 181 20.78 6.78 12.90
CA SER A 181 20.60 8.11 12.28
C SER A 181 19.91 9.12 13.19
N THR A 182 19.06 8.63 14.08
CA THR A 182 18.48 9.32 15.25
C THR A 182 18.80 8.49 16.50
N LEU A 183 19.07 9.17 17.61
CA LEU A 183 19.40 8.51 18.88
C LEU A 183 18.13 7.92 19.51
N ASP A 184 17.77 6.70 19.11
CA ASP A 184 16.52 6.06 19.52
C ASP A 184 16.74 4.96 20.56
N ALA A 185 17.97 4.47 20.68
CA ALA A 185 18.37 3.53 21.71
C ALA A 185 19.43 4.16 22.62
N SER A 186 19.24 4.02 23.92
CA SER A 186 20.20 4.46 24.95
C SER A 186 21.01 3.32 25.52
N THR A 187 20.62 2.06 25.26
CA THR A 187 21.37 0.88 25.69
C THR A 187 21.32 -0.24 24.66
N TYR A 188 22.30 -1.13 24.73
CA TYR A 188 22.36 -2.36 23.94
C TYR A 188 22.71 -3.56 24.82
N GLU A 189 22.29 -4.74 24.36
CA GLU A 189 22.69 -6.04 24.87
C GLU A 189 23.15 -6.92 23.68
N ILE A 190 24.13 -7.78 23.89
CA ILE A 190 24.61 -8.73 22.88
C ILE A 190 24.31 -10.15 23.37
N PHE A 191 23.67 -10.94 22.52
CA PHE A 191 23.32 -12.33 22.78
C PHE A 191 24.02 -13.26 21.79
N SER A 192 24.43 -14.44 22.26
CA SER A 192 24.80 -15.54 21.38
C SER A 192 23.57 -16.14 20.69
N VAL A 193 23.75 -16.97 19.65
CA VAL A 193 22.64 -17.69 19.00
C VAL A 193 21.85 -18.62 19.93
N LEU A 194 22.42 -18.98 21.08
CA LEU A 194 21.75 -19.78 22.12
C LEU A 194 20.93 -18.92 23.09
N GLY A 195 20.88 -17.59 22.88
CA GLY A 195 20.18 -16.65 23.75
C GLY A 195 20.94 -16.26 25.03
N GLN A 196 22.21 -16.64 25.16
CA GLN A 196 23.04 -16.22 26.30
C GLN A 196 23.48 -14.77 26.13
N LYS A 197 23.24 -13.92 27.13
CA LYS A 197 23.79 -12.56 27.16
C LYS A 197 25.30 -12.59 27.36
N VAL A 198 26.05 -11.99 26.43
CA VAL A 198 27.51 -11.96 26.39
C VAL A 198 28.11 -10.56 26.39
N GLY A 199 27.27 -9.51 26.27
CA GLY A 199 27.70 -8.11 26.35
C GLY A 199 26.53 -7.18 26.59
N GLN A 200 26.81 -5.97 27.09
CA GLN A 200 25.83 -4.88 27.23
C GLN A 200 26.55 -3.54 27.42
N GLY A 201 25.87 -2.44 27.14
CA GLY A 201 26.40 -1.09 27.37
C GLY A 201 25.39 0.01 27.08
N ASN A 202 25.85 1.26 27.24
CA ASN A 202 25.08 2.46 26.95
C ASN A 202 25.47 3.03 25.58
N LEU A 203 24.52 3.69 24.93
CA LEU A 203 24.70 4.48 23.71
C LEU A 203 24.48 5.95 24.07
N SER A 204 25.48 6.77 23.79
CA SER A 204 25.48 8.21 24.08
C SER A 204 25.30 9.05 22.83
N TYR A 205 25.55 8.48 21.65
CA TYR A 205 25.57 9.20 20.39
C TYR A 205 24.80 8.44 19.31
N SER A 206 24.48 9.16 18.23
CA SER A 206 23.98 8.55 17.00
C SER A 206 24.96 7.54 16.40
N ARG A 207 26.25 7.63 16.72
CA ARG A 207 27.26 6.64 16.33
C ARG A 207 28.15 6.30 17.51
N ASP A 208 28.06 5.05 17.96
CA ASP A 208 28.87 4.53 19.06
C ASP A 208 29.65 3.29 18.63
N VAL A 209 30.87 3.16 19.15
CA VAL A 209 31.75 2.01 18.89
C VAL A 209 31.71 1.07 20.09
N VAL A 210 31.40 -0.19 19.82
CA VAL A 210 31.34 -1.28 20.80
C VAL A 210 32.49 -2.24 20.54
N ASN A 211 33.35 -2.44 21.55
CA ASN A 211 34.39 -3.46 21.49
C ASN A 211 33.78 -4.86 21.64
N VAL A 212 34.08 -5.74 20.68
CA VAL A 212 33.63 -7.14 20.63
C VAL A 212 34.80 -8.12 20.52
N GLU A 213 36.05 -7.66 20.70
CA GLU A 213 37.28 -8.44 20.57
C GLU A 213 37.29 -9.67 21.50
N ARG A 214 36.64 -9.55 22.67
CA ARG A 214 36.56 -10.63 23.67
C ARG A 214 35.52 -11.70 23.34
N LEU A 215 34.70 -11.50 22.30
CA LEU A 215 33.76 -12.51 21.83
C LEU A 215 34.50 -13.54 20.98
N SER A 216 34.09 -14.81 21.09
CA SER A 216 34.58 -15.85 20.18
C SER A 216 34.02 -15.66 18.76
N ALA A 217 34.67 -16.24 17.76
CA ALA A 217 34.14 -16.26 16.41
C ALA A 217 32.75 -16.91 16.38
N GLY A 218 31.78 -16.28 15.71
CA GLY A 218 30.40 -16.74 15.70
C GLY A 218 29.39 -15.68 15.29
N ILE A 219 28.12 -16.07 15.33
CA ILE A 219 26.97 -15.19 15.05
C ILE A 219 26.43 -14.66 16.37
N TYR A 220 26.11 -13.37 16.39
CA TYR A 220 25.55 -12.68 17.55
C TYR A 220 24.34 -11.83 17.16
N VAL A 221 23.46 -11.60 18.14
CA VAL A 221 22.33 -10.67 18.03
C VAL A 221 22.58 -9.51 18.98
N LEU A 222 22.71 -8.31 18.42
CA LEU A 222 22.65 -7.06 19.13
C LEU A 222 21.19 -6.67 19.31
N LYS A 223 20.75 -6.53 20.56
CA LYS A 223 19.41 -6.04 20.92
C LYS A 223 19.53 -4.64 21.48
N LEU A 224 18.76 -3.72 20.94
CA LEU A 224 18.64 -2.36 21.44
C LEU A 224 17.42 -2.23 22.35
N ASN A 225 17.45 -1.29 23.29
CA ASN A 225 16.33 -1.08 24.23
C ASN A 225 15.06 -0.50 23.59
N ASN A 226 15.14 0.01 22.36
CA ASN A 226 13.98 0.36 21.54
C ASN A 226 13.32 -0.85 20.85
N GLY A 227 13.80 -2.07 21.11
CA GLY A 227 13.24 -3.30 20.56
C GLY A 227 13.87 -3.77 19.24
N LYS A 228 14.75 -2.98 18.61
CA LYS A 228 15.44 -3.41 17.38
C LYS A 228 16.51 -4.47 17.67
N ASN A 229 16.52 -5.51 16.83
CA ASN A 229 17.49 -6.61 16.89
C ASN A 229 18.29 -6.66 15.60
N ILE A 230 19.62 -6.75 15.69
CA ILE A 230 20.53 -6.73 14.55
C ILE A 230 21.52 -7.87 14.68
N ARG A 231 21.69 -8.63 13.60
CA ARG A 231 22.65 -9.73 13.57
C ARG A 231 24.01 -9.24 13.06
N PHE A 232 25.09 -9.65 13.73
CA PHE A 232 26.45 -9.46 13.22
C PHE A 232 27.28 -10.75 13.36
N ILE A 233 28.37 -10.83 12.59
CA ILE A 233 29.29 -11.96 12.53
C ILE A 233 30.64 -11.52 13.10
N LYS A 234 31.13 -12.20 14.14
CA LYS A 234 32.48 -12.08 14.68
C LYS A 234 33.37 -13.15 14.03
N GLN A 235 34.54 -12.74 13.55
CA GLN A 235 35.58 -13.63 13.01
C GLN A 235 36.73 -13.81 13.99
#